data_AF-S7PYY9-F1
#
_entry.id   AF-S7PYY9-F1
#
_cell.length_a   1.000
_cell.length_b   1.000
_cell.length_c   1.000
_cell.angle_alpha   90.00
_cell.angle_beta   90.00
_cell.angle_gamma   90.00
#
_symmetry.space_group_name_H-M   'P 1'
#
loop_
_entity.id
_entity.type
_entity.pdbx_description
1 polymer ?
#
loop_
_entity_poly.entity_id
_entity_poly.type
_entity_poly.pdbx_seq_one_letter_code
_entity_poly.pdbx_strand_id
1 'polypeptide(L)'
;MASADDVYEGKPLTQLWPTEDRPGWRGFIEWEDRPDRKKIVHELLKRRKFPYPPEFQFVPLPKTNPILDGERFKAYHAAVGLSSIVDFSWETVLKEKPNMIHLLQFPYNGETRREDLIAGKITDNKVHFIRNHGGVPDIDEDALEISIGGLVNKPVKLTMKDLKDPNKFPQTEVTITLQCAGTRRREQIEQYPGDGDELINAPWGEGAIGTAVYKGVPLKKVLKIACGGVLPECQHIEFIGADTYFKKGDVFNYAVSVPYRKVRRNEEVLLAWEMNGKPLPKIHGFPLRAVVAGYIGARSVKWLYKINALAEPSLGPVQRQEYIYYTSQMGKQNVTYSNGFSIQDMPVSSAIIFPLDKTTIVHDGTIELQGWAYSGGGNWVERVEVSPDGGHVWYQVAAEDMTEKHYYAWRLWKTKLPVDAEGWLEFCVRTWDSSCNTEPTFVRSAWNWDLHVTSSAHRIKVYSVNRTKPATAKRLKELEEHGETIEPITRPLSFPLEDHETYQANTQKYPREPKN
;
A
#
# COMPACT_ATOMS: atom_id res chain seq x y z
N MET A 1 5.45 -22.48 -34.03
CA MET A 1 6.79 -22.06 -34.46
C MET A 1 7.21 -20.97 -33.49
N ALA A 2 8.34 -21.15 -32.78
CA ALA A 2 8.84 -20.11 -31.86
C ALA A 2 9.16 -18.84 -32.65
N SER A 3 8.80 -17.67 -32.14
CA SER A 3 9.13 -16.41 -32.78
C SER A 3 10.66 -16.23 -32.78
N ALA A 4 11.22 -15.45 -33.70
CA ALA A 4 12.65 -15.13 -33.70
C ALA A 4 13.11 -14.45 -32.40
N ASP A 5 12.16 -13.99 -31.57
CA ASP A 5 12.37 -13.36 -30.28
C ASP A 5 12.48 -14.36 -29.11
N ASP A 6 12.35 -15.67 -29.33
CA ASP A 6 12.39 -16.69 -28.26
C ASP A 6 13.68 -17.52 -28.26
N VAL A 7 14.77 -16.99 -28.83
CA VAL A 7 16.07 -17.66 -28.90
C VAL A 7 17.23 -16.79 -28.39
N TYR A 8 18.20 -17.42 -27.73
CA TYR A 8 19.49 -16.82 -27.41
C TYR A 8 20.60 -17.73 -27.96
N GLU A 9 21.46 -17.16 -28.81
CA GLU A 9 22.54 -17.91 -29.50
C GLU A 9 22.04 -19.18 -30.21
N GLY A 10 20.86 -19.09 -30.85
CA GLY A 10 20.24 -20.18 -31.60
C GLY A 10 19.53 -21.24 -30.74
N LYS A 11 19.51 -21.09 -29.40
CA LYS A 11 18.78 -21.98 -28.48
C LYS A 11 17.47 -21.35 -28.03
N PRO A 12 16.33 -22.08 -28.06
CA PRO A 12 15.08 -21.62 -27.45
C PRO A 12 15.25 -21.26 -25.98
N LEU A 13 14.62 -20.18 -25.51
CA LEU A 13 14.68 -19.75 -24.10
C LEU A 13 14.22 -20.85 -23.14
N THR A 14 13.23 -21.66 -23.55
CA THR A 14 12.73 -22.83 -22.79
C THR A 14 13.78 -23.92 -22.56
N GLN A 15 14.88 -23.92 -23.31
CA GLN A 15 16.03 -24.81 -23.08
C GLN A 15 17.06 -24.19 -22.12
N LEU A 16 17.04 -22.87 -21.89
CA LEU A 16 17.97 -22.16 -21.01
C LEU A 16 17.46 -22.12 -19.57
N TRP A 17 16.15 -21.93 -19.43
CA TRP A 17 15.42 -22.15 -18.19
C TRP A 17 14.08 -22.84 -18.52
N PRO A 18 13.74 -23.91 -17.79
CA PRO A 18 12.46 -24.58 -17.96
C PRO A 18 11.32 -23.65 -17.53
N THR A 19 10.09 -23.96 -17.94
CA THR A 19 8.89 -23.24 -17.47
C THR A 19 8.66 -23.40 -15.95
N GLU A 20 9.24 -24.45 -15.37
CA GLU A 20 9.23 -24.76 -13.94
C GLU A 20 10.63 -25.27 -13.55
N ASP A 21 11.38 -24.54 -12.71
CA ASP A 21 12.68 -25.02 -12.23
C ASP A 21 12.55 -26.12 -11.16
N ARG A 22 11.39 -26.22 -10.52
CA ARG A 22 11.10 -27.22 -9.48
C ARG A 22 9.73 -27.85 -9.76
N PRO A 23 9.58 -29.18 -9.71
CA PRO A 23 8.28 -29.82 -9.87
C PRO A 23 7.25 -29.26 -8.87
N GLY A 24 6.07 -28.88 -9.35
CA GLY A 24 5.02 -28.27 -8.52
C GLY A 24 5.21 -26.78 -8.24
N TRP A 25 6.16 -26.11 -8.90
CA TRP A 25 6.41 -24.67 -8.79
C TRP A 25 6.17 -23.97 -10.13
N ARG A 26 4.91 -23.82 -10.50
CA ARG A 26 4.51 -23.21 -11.78
C ARG A 26 4.81 -21.71 -11.79
N GLY A 27 5.57 -21.27 -12.80
CA GLY A 27 5.97 -19.87 -12.97
C GLY A 27 7.16 -19.44 -12.11
N PHE A 28 7.78 -20.35 -11.36
CA PHE A 28 9.01 -20.10 -10.62
C PHE A 28 10.24 -20.37 -11.47
N ILE A 29 11.16 -19.39 -11.49
CA ILE A 29 12.51 -19.54 -11.99
C ILE A 29 13.47 -19.10 -10.88
N GLU A 30 14.49 -19.92 -10.63
CA GLU A 30 15.59 -19.62 -9.74
C GLU A 30 16.58 -18.70 -10.45
N TRP A 31 16.63 -17.44 -10.03
CA TRP A 31 17.58 -16.44 -10.52
C TRP A 31 18.75 -16.29 -9.56
N GLU A 32 18.52 -16.32 -8.25
CA GLU A 32 19.54 -15.91 -7.26
C GLU A 32 20.76 -16.83 -7.24
N ASP A 33 20.56 -18.14 -7.38
CA ASP A 33 21.65 -19.12 -7.44
C ASP A 33 22.13 -19.38 -8.89
N ARG A 34 21.70 -18.58 -9.88
CA ARG A 34 21.95 -18.76 -11.31
C ARG A 34 22.52 -17.51 -12.01
N PRO A 35 23.76 -17.09 -11.67
CA PRO A 35 24.39 -15.92 -12.29
C PRO A 35 24.61 -16.08 -13.82
N ASP A 36 24.75 -17.32 -14.28
CA ASP A 36 24.81 -17.68 -15.71
C ASP A 36 23.54 -17.22 -16.45
N ARG A 37 22.36 -17.51 -15.88
CA ARG A 37 21.07 -17.13 -16.46
C ARG A 37 20.83 -15.62 -16.38
N LYS A 38 21.17 -14.99 -15.25
CA LYS A 38 21.06 -13.53 -15.09
C LYS A 38 21.85 -12.77 -16.17
N LYS A 39 23.06 -13.24 -16.49
CA LYS A 39 23.87 -12.65 -17.57
C LYS A 39 23.20 -12.75 -18.94
N ILE A 40 22.61 -13.91 -19.26
CA ILE A 40 21.87 -14.09 -20.51
C ILE A 40 20.68 -13.13 -20.57
N VAL A 41 19.90 -13.04 -19.49
CA VAL A 41 18.75 -12.13 -19.42
C VAL A 41 19.16 -10.67 -19.61
N HIS A 42 20.24 -10.22 -18.95
CA HIS A 42 20.77 -8.86 -19.15
C HIS A 42 21.06 -8.55 -20.62
N GLU A 43 21.71 -9.48 -21.32
CA GLU A 43 22.02 -9.30 -22.74
C GLU A 43 20.77 -9.34 -23.63
N LEU A 44 19.77 -10.16 -23.29
CA LEU A 44 18.47 -10.16 -23.97
C LEU A 44 17.73 -8.83 -23.79
N LEU A 45 17.69 -8.31 -22.56
CA LEU A 45 17.00 -7.06 -22.25
C LEU A 45 17.70 -5.85 -22.89
N LYS A 46 19.04 -5.81 -22.92
CA LYS A 46 19.77 -4.73 -23.62
C LYS A 46 19.49 -4.64 -25.12
N ARG A 47 19.20 -5.77 -25.77
CA ARG A 47 18.96 -5.83 -27.23
C ARG A 47 17.58 -5.32 -27.61
N ARG A 48 16.68 -5.13 -26.64
CA ARG A 48 15.28 -4.73 -26.88
C ARG A 48 15.04 -3.31 -26.42
N LYS A 49 14.13 -2.64 -27.10
CA LYS A 49 13.53 -1.39 -26.62
C LYS A 49 12.22 -1.73 -25.92
N PHE A 50 12.04 -1.15 -24.75
CA PHE A 50 10.83 -1.32 -23.95
C PHE A 50 10.04 -0.01 -23.91
N PRO A 51 8.70 -0.08 -23.78
CA PRO A 51 7.90 1.12 -23.63
C PRO A 51 8.32 1.88 -22.37
N TYR A 52 8.25 3.21 -22.44
CA TYR A 52 8.42 4.04 -21.25
C TYR A 52 7.28 3.82 -20.27
N PRO A 53 7.50 4.01 -18.95
CA PRO A 53 6.39 4.04 -18.00
C PRO A 53 5.38 5.13 -18.42
N PRO A 54 4.08 4.91 -18.25
CA PRO A 54 3.08 5.91 -18.59
C PRO A 54 3.26 7.18 -17.76
N GLU A 55 3.24 8.34 -18.42
CA GLU A 55 3.30 9.66 -17.78
C GLU A 55 1.92 10.09 -17.27
N PHE A 56 1.39 9.39 -16.26
CA PHE A 56 0.08 9.70 -15.66
C PHE A 56 0.17 10.72 -14.53
N GLN A 57 1.36 11.07 -14.05
CA GLN A 57 1.54 11.98 -12.91
C GLN A 57 1.42 13.46 -13.28
N PHE A 58 1.70 13.81 -14.54
CA PHE A 58 1.59 15.19 -15.07
C PHE A 58 0.30 15.42 -15.89
N VAL A 59 -0.49 14.38 -16.08
CA VAL A 59 -1.80 14.44 -16.75
C VAL A 59 -2.86 14.32 -15.66
N PRO A 60 -4.01 15.03 -15.76
CA PRO A 60 -5.09 14.83 -14.81
C PRO A 60 -5.45 13.34 -14.72
N LEU A 61 -5.33 12.78 -13.52
CA LEU A 61 -5.80 11.42 -13.26
C LEU A 61 -7.29 11.33 -13.64
N PRO A 62 -7.72 10.28 -14.36
CA PRO A 62 -9.14 10.10 -14.63
C PRO A 62 -9.92 10.04 -13.31
N LYS A 63 -11.20 10.49 -13.36
CA LYS A 63 -12.08 10.46 -12.18
C LYS A 63 -12.35 9.04 -11.67
N THR A 64 -12.17 8.05 -12.55
CA THR A 64 -12.14 6.62 -12.24
C THR A 64 -10.69 6.15 -12.19
N ASN A 65 -10.39 5.16 -11.36
CA ASN A 65 -9.01 4.68 -11.23
C ASN A 65 -8.47 4.21 -12.59
N PRO A 66 -7.36 4.79 -13.09
CA PRO A 66 -6.74 4.29 -14.30
C PRO A 66 -6.20 2.90 -14.00
N ILE A 67 -6.69 1.88 -14.71
CA ILE A 67 -6.05 0.58 -14.70
C ILE A 67 -4.82 0.73 -15.59
N LEU A 68 -3.66 0.86 -14.97
CA LEU A 68 -2.40 0.87 -15.69
C LEU A 68 -2.15 -0.56 -16.18
N ASP A 69 -1.83 -0.75 -17.45
CA ASP A 69 -1.70 -2.12 -18.00
C ASP A 69 -0.41 -2.82 -17.56
N GLY A 70 0.65 -2.06 -17.31
CA GLY A 70 1.94 -2.65 -17.00
C GLY A 70 2.73 -3.16 -18.21
N GLU A 71 2.48 -2.58 -19.39
CA GLU A 71 3.05 -3.04 -20.67
C GLU A 71 4.57 -3.28 -20.62
N ARG A 72 5.32 -2.39 -19.97
CA ARG A 72 6.77 -2.54 -19.80
C ARG A 72 7.16 -3.83 -19.08
N PHE A 73 6.44 -4.19 -18.01
CA PHE A 73 6.71 -5.40 -17.25
C PHE A 73 6.22 -6.66 -17.95
N LYS A 74 5.09 -6.57 -18.66
CA LYS A 74 4.64 -7.64 -19.58
C LYS A 74 5.69 -7.91 -20.66
N ALA A 75 6.25 -6.85 -21.25
CA ALA A 75 7.31 -6.95 -22.25
C ALA A 75 8.62 -7.52 -21.68
N TYR A 76 8.99 -7.19 -20.44
CA TYR A 76 10.13 -7.84 -19.77
C TYR A 76 9.93 -9.35 -19.60
N HIS A 77 8.74 -9.77 -19.13
CA HIS A 77 8.45 -11.19 -18.97
C HIS A 77 8.40 -11.91 -20.32
N ALA A 78 7.78 -11.31 -21.34
CA ALA A 78 7.78 -11.85 -22.69
C ALA A 78 9.20 -12.01 -23.25
N ALA A 79 10.08 -11.02 -23.03
CA ALA A 79 11.46 -11.05 -23.51
C ALA A 79 12.30 -12.19 -22.93
N VAL A 80 11.88 -12.77 -21.80
CA VAL A 80 12.53 -13.92 -21.16
C VAL A 80 11.69 -15.20 -21.22
N GLY A 81 10.66 -15.24 -22.07
CA GLY A 81 9.83 -16.44 -22.27
C GLY A 81 8.86 -16.74 -21.11
N LEU A 82 8.48 -15.74 -20.33
CA LEU A 82 7.59 -15.86 -19.17
C LEU A 82 6.20 -15.25 -19.40
N SER A 83 5.70 -15.17 -20.64
CA SER A 83 4.36 -14.60 -20.89
C SER A 83 3.23 -15.35 -20.18
N SER A 84 3.35 -16.67 -20.00
CA SER A 84 2.30 -17.47 -19.35
C SER A 84 2.04 -17.08 -17.89
N ILE A 85 3.06 -16.62 -17.15
CA ILE A 85 2.86 -16.18 -15.76
C ILE A 85 2.09 -14.85 -15.69
N VAL A 86 2.15 -14.03 -16.75
CA VAL A 86 1.39 -12.78 -16.85
C VAL A 86 -0.10 -13.10 -16.90
N ASP A 87 -0.50 -13.98 -17.81
CA ASP A 87 -1.89 -14.36 -18.02
C ASP A 87 -2.45 -15.08 -16.78
N PHE A 88 -1.71 -16.07 -16.28
CA PHE A 88 -2.08 -16.80 -15.06
C PHE A 88 -2.26 -15.87 -13.84
N SER A 89 -1.39 -14.85 -13.71
CA SER A 89 -1.50 -13.87 -12.63
C SER A 89 -2.82 -13.10 -12.72
N TRP A 90 -3.21 -12.68 -13.92
CA TRP A 90 -4.46 -11.94 -14.11
C TRP A 90 -5.70 -12.81 -13.90
N GLU A 91 -5.68 -14.06 -14.37
CA GLU A 91 -6.75 -15.03 -14.07
C GLU A 91 -6.91 -15.26 -12.57
N THR A 92 -5.80 -15.36 -11.84
CA THR A 92 -5.81 -15.48 -10.38
C THR A 92 -6.43 -14.26 -9.72
N VAL A 93 -6.15 -13.05 -10.22
CA VAL A 93 -6.76 -11.81 -9.73
C VAL A 93 -8.27 -11.81 -9.96
N LEU A 94 -8.74 -12.14 -11.16
CA LEU A 94 -10.17 -12.17 -11.47
C LEU A 94 -10.93 -13.17 -10.59
N LYS A 95 -10.27 -14.28 -10.20
CA LYS A 95 -10.83 -15.29 -9.31
C LYS A 95 -10.79 -14.88 -7.83
N GLU A 96 -9.68 -14.38 -7.33
CA GLU A 96 -9.47 -14.13 -5.89
C GLU A 96 -9.86 -12.69 -5.47
N LYS A 97 -9.88 -11.74 -6.41
CA LYS A 97 -9.97 -10.28 -6.19
C LYS A 97 -10.90 -9.55 -7.17
N PRO A 98 -12.15 -10.01 -7.40
CA PRO A 98 -13.03 -9.40 -8.41
C PRO A 98 -13.53 -7.99 -8.03
N ASN A 99 -13.53 -7.64 -6.75
CA ASN A 99 -14.16 -6.42 -6.22
C ASN A 99 -13.13 -5.49 -5.57
N MET A 100 -12.07 -5.15 -6.30
CA MET A 100 -11.01 -4.26 -5.84
C MET A 100 -11.04 -2.95 -6.61
N ILE A 101 -10.37 -1.93 -6.07
CA ILE A 101 -9.87 -0.85 -6.92
C ILE A 101 -8.62 -1.36 -7.64
N HIS A 102 -8.72 -1.65 -8.93
CA HIS A 102 -7.60 -2.12 -9.74
C HIS A 102 -6.74 -0.93 -10.20
N LEU A 103 -5.45 -0.92 -9.84
CA LEU A 103 -4.53 0.18 -10.15
C LEU A 103 -3.50 -0.20 -11.23
N LEU A 104 -3.01 -1.43 -11.20
CA LEU A 104 -2.04 -1.96 -12.17
C LEU A 104 -2.42 -3.41 -12.48
N GLN A 105 -2.52 -3.76 -13.76
CA GLN A 105 -2.87 -5.12 -14.20
C GLN A 105 -1.68 -6.07 -14.03
N PHE A 106 -0.48 -5.66 -14.42
CA PHE A 106 0.72 -6.49 -14.28
C PHE A 106 2.01 -5.70 -13.96
N PRO A 107 2.78 -6.09 -12.93
CA PRO A 107 2.37 -6.99 -11.86
C PRO A 107 1.16 -6.41 -11.12
N TYR A 108 0.22 -7.27 -10.70
CA TYR A 108 -1.05 -6.79 -10.18
C TYR A 108 -0.90 -5.95 -8.92
N ASN A 109 -1.52 -4.76 -8.91
CA ASN A 109 -1.66 -3.93 -7.72
C ASN A 109 -3.10 -3.39 -7.64
N GLY A 110 -3.70 -3.50 -6.46
CA GLY A 110 -5.06 -3.03 -6.20
C GLY A 110 -5.33 -2.76 -4.73
N GLU A 111 -6.19 -1.79 -4.45
CA GLU A 111 -6.53 -1.35 -3.10
C GLU A 111 -7.96 -1.73 -2.69
N THR A 112 -8.15 -1.85 -1.38
CA THR A 112 -9.45 -2.12 -0.77
C THR A 112 -10.40 -0.96 -1.08
N ARG A 113 -11.66 -1.23 -1.44
CA ARG A 113 -12.67 -0.17 -1.60
C ARG A 113 -12.96 0.50 -0.26
N ARG A 114 -13.37 1.77 -0.29
CA ARG A 114 -13.58 2.58 0.92
C ARG A 114 -14.60 1.94 1.87
N GLU A 115 -15.73 1.47 1.34
CA GLU A 115 -16.77 0.78 2.10
C GLU A 115 -16.26 -0.51 2.76
N ASP A 116 -15.44 -1.29 2.07
CA ASP A 116 -14.86 -2.52 2.58
C ASP A 116 -13.76 -2.25 3.62
N LEU A 117 -13.05 -1.13 3.48
CA LEU A 117 -11.95 -0.74 4.37
C LEU A 117 -12.45 -0.40 5.78
N ILE A 118 -13.61 0.23 5.89
CA ILE A 118 -14.23 0.59 7.17
C ILE A 118 -15.27 -0.43 7.68
N ALA A 119 -15.52 -1.51 6.93
CA ALA A 119 -16.55 -2.50 7.28
C ALA A 119 -16.26 -3.25 8.60
N GLY A 120 -15.00 -3.31 9.03
CA GLY A 120 -14.63 -3.95 10.28
C GLY A 120 -13.13 -3.93 10.57
N LYS A 121 -12.76 -4.29 11.80
CA LYS A 121 -11.36 -4.23 12.26
C LYS A 121 -10.42 -5.22 11.55
N ILE A 122 -10.96 -6.32 11.02
CA ILE A 122 -10.25 -7.31 10.22
C ILE A 122 -10.76 -7.21 8.77
N THR A 123 -9.84 -6.99 7.83
CA THR A 123 -10.14 -6.91 6.41
C THR A 123 -10.30 -8.31 5.83
N ASP A 124 -11.42 -8.59 5.16
CA ASP A 124 -11.66 -9.89 4.51
C ASP A 124 -10.56 -10.17 3.45
N ASN A 125 -10.10 -11.43 3.40
CA ASN A 125 -9.10 -11.87 2.44
C ASN A 125 -9.45 -11.53 0.99
N LYS A 126 -10.74 -11.47 0.61
CA LYS A 126 -11.23 -11.13 -0.75
C LYS A 126 -10.97 -9.67 -1.13
N VAL A 127 -10.90 -8.77 -0.14
CA VAL A 127 -10.79 -7.32 -0.38
C VAL A 127 -9.51 -6.71 0.20
N HIS A 128 -8.72 -7.48 0.96
CA HIS A 128 -7.43 -7.02 1.45
C HIS A 128 -6.50 -6.63 0.29
N PHE A 129 -5.92 -5.42 0.36
CA PHE A 129 -5.06 -4.82 -0.67
C PHE A 129 -3.93 -5.75 -1.14
N ILE A 130 -3.53 -5.58 -2.40
CA ILE A 130 -2.49 -6.37 -3.06
C ILE A 130 -1.42 -5.47 -3.67
N ARG A 131 -0.17 -5.73 -3.30
CA ARG A 131 1.01 -5.18 -3.96
C ARG A 131 1.88 -6.32 -4.49
N ASN A 132 2.06 -6.43 -5.81
CA ASN A 132 3.00 -7.36 -6.43
C ASN A 132 4.10 -6.60 -7.20
N HIS A 133 5.30 -7.18 -7.24
CA HIS A 133 6.43 -6.70 -8.05
C HIS A 133 6.71 -7.61 -9.26
N GLY A 134 6.24 -8.86 -9.22
CA GLY A 134 6.27 -9.82 -10.32
C GLY A 134 4.92 -10.54 -10.51
N GLY A 135 4.95 -11.62 -11.29
CA GLY A 135 3.82 -12.54 -11.41
C GLY A 135 3.53 -13.29 -10.10
N VAL A 136 2.34 -13.91 -10.02
CA VAL A 136 1.89 -14.76 -8.92
C VAL A 136 2.34 -16.20 -9.20
N PRO A 137 3.34 -16.75 -8.50
CA PRO A 137 3.72 -18.15 -8.64
C PRO A 137 2.60 -19.08 -8.16
N ASP A 138 2.49 -20.26 -8.80
CA ASP A 138 1.57 -21.31 -8.37
C ASP A 138 2.35 -22.51 -7.81
N ILE A 139 2.47 -22.53 -6.49
CA ILE A 139 3.31 -23.49 -5.77
C ILE A 139 2.41 -24.48 -5.03
N ASP A 140 2.56 -25.76 -5.34
CA ASP A 140 1.90 -26.84 -4.60
C ASP A 140 2.46 -26.90 -3.18
N GLU A 141 1.57 -26.98 -2.18
CA GLU A 141 1.98 -26.92 -0.77
C GLU A 141 2.94 -28.04 -0.37
N ASP A 142 2.67 -29.27 -0.82
CA ASP A 142 3.52 -30.44 -0.55
C ASP A 142 4.88 -30.36 -1.27
N ALA A 143 4.99 -29.52 -2.32
CA ALA A 143 6.23 -29.29 -3.05
C ALA A 143 7.08 -28.16 -2.45
N LEU A 144 6.54 -27.35 -1.52
CA LEU A 144 7.31 -26.27 -0.92
C LEU A 144 8.33 -26.81 0.10
N GLU A 145 9.60 -26.57 -0.20
CA GLU A 145 10.74 -26.73 0.69
C GLU A 145 11.43 -25.37 0.87
N ILE A 146 11.41 -24.83 2.09
CA ILE A 146 12.12 -23.60 2.41
C ILE A 146 13.57 -23.91 2.80
N SER A 147 14.50 -23.18 2.20
CA SER A 147 15.93 -23.26 2.54
C SER A 147 16.31 -22.16 3.53
N ILE A 148 17.02 -22.50 4.61
CA ILE A 148 17.52 -21.55 5.60
C ILE A 148 19.03 -21.72 5.72
N GLY A 149 19.80 -20.69 5.34
CA GLY A 149 21.25 -20.74 5.26
C GLY A 149 21.95 -19.43 5.64
N GLY A 150 23.17 -19.25 5.14
CA GLY A 150 24.04 -18.13 5.48
C GLY A 150 24.67 -18.30 6.87
N LEU A 151 24.67 -17.23 7.66
CA LEU A 151 25.23 -17.14 9.01
C LEU A 151 24.34 -17.81 10.07
N VAL A 152 23.94 -19.05 9.83
CA VAL A 152 23.26 -19.92 10.80
C VAL A 152 24.20 -21.01 11.31
N ASN A 153 24.00 -21.52 12.53
CA ASN A 153 24.85 -22.59 13.07
C ASN A 153 24.73 -23.89 12.25
N LYS A 154 23.51 -24.21 11.80
CA LYS A 154 23.22 -25.36 10.94
C LYS A 154 22.27 -24.96 9.82
N PRO A 155 22.72 -24.90 8.55
CA PRO A 155 21.83 -24.74 7.42
C PRO A 155 20.83 -25.91 7.34
N VAL A 156 19.57 -25.61 7.03
CA VAL A 156 18.50 -26.60 6.97
C VAL A 156 17.60 -26.37 5.78
N LYS A 157 16.86 -27.42 5.43
CA LYS A 157 15.70 -27.34 4.55
C LYS A 157 14.50 -27.91 5.28
N LEU A 158 13.36 -27.23 5.17
CA LEU A 158 12.14 -27.60 5.89
C LEU A 158 10.97 -27.66 4.91
N THR A 159 10.17 -28.72 5.01
CA THR A 159 8.92 -28.83 4.24
C THR A 159 7.78 -28.08 4.95
N MET A 160 6.66 -27.86 4.25
CA MET A 160 5.44 -27.36 4.90
C MET A 160 4.96 -28.27 6.02
N LYS A 161 5.13 -29.60 5.90
CA LYS A 161 4.81 -30.57 6.95
C LYS A 161 5.66 -30.36 8.19
N ASP A 162 6.95 -30.05 8.03
CA ASP A 162 7.82 -29.73 9.16
C ASP A 162 7.40 -28.44 9.86
N LEU A 163 7.14 -27.38 9.11
CA LEU A 163 6.73 -26.08 9.65
C LEU A 163 5.38 -26.14 10.38
N LYS A 164 4.44 -26.94 9.87
CA LYS A 164 3.10 -27.12 10.43
C LYS A 164 3.03 -28.16 11.55
N ASP A 165 4.10 -28.88 11.86
CA ASP A 165 4.12 -29.84 12.97
C ASP A 165 4.25 -29.10 14.32
N PRO A 166 3.18 -29.04 15.15
CA PRO A 166 3.22 -28.33 16.42
C PRO A 166 4.18 -28.96 17.43
N ASN A 167 4.60 -30.21 17.23
CA ASN A 167 5.60 -30.87 18.08
C ASN A 167 7.02 -30.42 17.74
N LYS A 168 7.26 -29.95 16.50
CA LYS A 168 8.55 -29.38 16.08
C LYS A 168 8.62 -27.90 16.37
N PHE A 169 7.56 -27.17 16.06
CA PHE A 169 7.56 -25.71 16.17
C PHE A 169 6.30 -25.17 16.86
N PRO A 170 6.45 -24.36 17.93
CA PRO A 170 5.33 -23.65 18.53
C PRO A 170 4.69 -22.68 17.52
N GLN A 171 3.38 -22.81 17.33
CA GLN A 171 2.59 -21.96 16.43
C GLN A 171 2.00 -20.78 17.20
N THR A 172 1.73 -19.68 16.49
CA THR A 172 1.06 -18.50 17.04
C THR A 172 0.09 -17.89 16.02
N GLU A 173 -0.84 -17.11 16.54
CA GLU A 173 -1.78 -16.30 15.77
C GLU A 173 -1.64 -14.83 16.20
N VAL A 174 -1.41 -13.92 15.24
CA VAL A 174 -1.16 -12.51 15.53
C VAL A 174 -2.00 -11.64 14.60
N THR A 175 -2.68 -10.64 15.17
CA THR A 175 -3.40 -9.61 14.40
C THR A 175 -2.41 -8.52 13.97
N ILE A 176 -2.22 -8.34 12.66
CA ILE A 176 -1.23 -7.42 12.10
C ILE A 176 -1.90 -6.59 11.00
N THR A 177 -1.67 -5.28 11.03
CA THR A 177 -1.90 -4.38 9.90
C THR A 177 -0.67 -4.37 9.01
N LEU A 178 -0.87 -4.66 7.73
CA LEU A 178 0.13 -4.37 6.70
C LEU A 178 -0.26 -3.07 6.01
N GLN A 179 0.70 -2.15 5.90
CA GLN A 179 0.55 -0.90 5.17
C GLN A 179 1.63 -0.83 4.07
N CYS A 180 1.23 -0.52 2.84
CA CYS A 180 2.17 -0.25 1.78
C CYS A 180 2.91 1.06 2.07
N ALA A 181 4.22 1.12 1.80
CA ALA A 181 4.96 2.39 1.84
C ALA A 181 4.39 3.40 0.82
N GLY A 182 3.68 2.95 -0.21
CA GLY A 182 2.98 3.82 -1.16
C GLY A 182 1.59 4.25 -0.74
N THR A 183 1.08 3.88 0.44
CA THR A 183 -0.26 4.30 0.90
C THR A 183 -0.38 5.81 0.83
N ARG A 184 -1.50 6.32 0.30
CA ARG A 184 -1.76 7.75 0.12
C ARG A 184 -0.78 8.47 -0.82
N ARG A 185 -0.09 7.74 -1.69
CA ARG A 185 0.87 8.31 -2.67
C ARG A 185 0.21 9.35 -3.58
N ARG A 186 -1.05 9.17 -3.92
CA ARG A 186 -1.78 10.08 -4.80
C ARG A 186 -1.77 11.53 -4.31
N GLU A 187 -1.76 11.76 -3.00
CA GLU A 187 -1.65 13.12 -2.42
C GLU A 187 -0.31 13.79 -2.73
N GLN A 188 0.78 13.02 -2.73
CA GLN A 188 2.08 13.54 -3.14
C GLN A 188 2.10 13.82 -4.65
N ILE A 189 1.56 12.90 -5.47
CA ILE A 189 1.49 13.07 -6.93
C ILE A 189 0.70 14.33 -7.31
N GLU A 190 -0.46 14.55 -6.69
CA GLU A 190 -1.34 15.67 -7.03
C GLU A 190 -0.72 17.05 -6.77
N GLN A 191 0.21 17.16 -5.81
CA GLN A 191 0.90 18.42 -5.51
C GLN A 191 2.30 18.50 -6.12
N TYR A 192 3.05 17.40 -6.07
CA TYR A 192 4.48 17.31 -6.36
C TYR A 192 4.83 15.94 -6.96
N PRO A 193 4.62 15.75 -8.28
CA PRO A 193 5.02 14.53 -8.99
C PRO A 193 6.48 14.11 -8.74
N GLY A 194 6.74 12.81 -8.72
CA GLY A 194 8.05 12.21 -8.44
C GLY A 194 8.32 10.94 -9.26
N ASP A 195 9.45 10.26 -9.03
CA ASP A 195 9.81 9.05 -9.80
C ASP A 195 9.21 7.79 -9.23
N GLY A 196 9.03 7.74 -7.90
CA GLY A 196 8.54 6.60 -7.15
C GLY A 196 9.33 5.29 -7.30
N ASP A 197 8.63 4.16 -7.29
CA ASP A 197 9.21 2.84 -7.59
C ASP A 197 9.51 2.75 -9.11
N GLU A 198 10.49 1.92 -9.53
CA GLU A 198 10.69 1.68 -10.99
C GLU A 198 9.55 0.88 -11.60
N LEU A 199 8.77 0.21 -10.76
CA LEU A 199 7.43 -0.26 -11.07
C LEU A 199 6.50 0.93 -11.23
N ILE A 200 5.69 0.93 -12.29
CA ILE A 200 4.66 1.96 -12.53
C ILE A 200 4.01 2.35 -11.21
N ASN A 201 4.19 3.61 -10.80
CA ASN A 201 3.75 4.09 -9.49
C ASN A 201 2.25 4.00 -9.35
N ALA A 202 1.75 2.87 -8.85
CA ALA A 202 0.33 2.74 -8.57
C ALA A 202 -0.10 3.97 -7.74
N PRO A 203 -1.07 4.78 -8.22
CA PRO A 203 -1.49 6.03 -7.59
C PRO A 203 -2.42 5.72 -6.42
N TRP A 204 -1.86 5.04 -5.40
CA TRP A 204 -2.58 4.57 -4.23
C TRP A 204 -3.33 5.72 -3.54
N GLY A 205 -4.61 5.48 -3.27
CA GLY A 205 -5.37 6.24 -2.29
C GLY A 205 -5.11 5.74 -0.87
N GLU A 206 -6.15 5.81 -0.07
CA GLU A 206 -6.18 5.51 1.35
C GLU A 206 -6.30 4.01 1.64
N GLY A 207 -6.52 3.17 0.61
CA GLY A 207 -6.88 1.76 0.73
C GLY A 207 -5.71 0.77 0.63
N ALA A 208 -4.46 1.24 0.50
CA ALA A 208 -3.26 0.39 0.42
C ALA A 208 -2.79 -0.12 1.80
N ILE A 209 -3.75 -0.45 2.66
CA ILE A 209 -3.59 -0.86 4.05
C ILE A 209 -4.69 -1.88 4.38
N GLY A 210 -4.39 -2.83 5.26
CA GLY A 210 -5.38 -3.82 5.71
C GLY A 210 -4.88 -4.60 6.92
N THR A 211 -5.82 -5.13 7.69
CA THR A 211 -5.54 -5.88 8.93
C THR A 211 -6.03 -7.31 8.81
N ALA A 212 -5.19 -8.26 9.19
CA ALA A 212 -5.55 -9.67 9.21
C ALA A 212 -4.96 -10.40 10.42
N VAL A 213 -5.55 -11.54 10.75
CA VAL A 213 -5.00 -12.50 11.72
C VAL A 213 -4.13 -13.50 10.96
N TYR A 214 -2.84 -13.51 11.22
CA TYR A 214 -1.91 -14.44 10.58
C TYR A 214 -1.57 -15.58 11.52
N LYS A 215 -1.63 -16.82 11.03
CA LYS A 215 -1.17 -18.01 11.74
C LYS A 215 0.11 -18.55 11.13
N GLY A 216 1.05 -18.93 11.98
CA GLY A 216 2.30 -19.51 11.55
C GLY A 216 3.23 -19.86 12.70
N VAL A 217 4.53 -19.92 12.39
CA VAL A 217 5.60 -20.12 13.36
C VAL A 217 6.48 -18.85 13.46
N PRO A 218 6.81 -18.37 14.67
CA PRO A 218 7.76 -17.27 14.81
C PRO A 218 9.14 -17.67 14.26
N LEU A 219 9.70 -16.85 13.37
CA LEU A 219 10.99 -17.12 12.74
C LEU A 219 12.12 -17.30 13.77
N LYS A 220 12.05 -16.54 14.88
CA LYS A 220 12.94 -16.71 16.03
C LYS A 220 13.02 -18.16 16.52
N LYS A 221 11.88 -18.86 16.59
CA LYS A 221 11.80 -20.25 17.05
C LYS A 221 12.36 -21.19 16.01
N VAL A 222 12.04 -20.97 14.72
CA VAL A 222 12.59 -21.77 13.62
C VAL A 222 14.11 -21.71 13.62
N LEU A 223 14.69 -20.50 13.66
CA LEU A 223 16.15 -20.32 13.69
C LEU A 223 16.78 -21.01 14.91
N LYS A 224 16.16 -20.90 16.10
CA LYS A 224 16.65 -21.54 17.32
C LYS A 224 16.59 -23.06 17.25
N ILE A 225 15.44 -23.63 16.86
CA ILE A 225 15.15 -25.06 16.93
C ILE A 225 15.80 -25.82 15.77
N ALA A 226 15.61 -25.35 14.54
CA ALA A 226 16.07 -26.06 13.35
C ALA A 226 17.55 -25.77 13.06
N CYS A 227 17.97 -24.52 13.20
CA CYS A 227 19.33 -24.11 12.83
C CYS A 227 20.30 -24.05 14.01
N GLY A 228 19.84 -24.24 15.25
CA GLY A 228 20.66 -24.05 16.45
C GLY A 228 21.02 -22.58 16.74
N GLY A 229 20.31 -21.62 16.14
CA GLY A 229 20.59 -20.19 16.21
C GLY A 229 21.38 -19.63 15.03
N VAL A 230 21.73 -18.35 15.11
CA VAL A 230 22.57 -17.64 14.14
C VAL A 230 24.00 -17.48 14.67
N LEU A 231 24.96 -17.30 13.77
CA LEU A 231 26.33 -16.96 14.12
C LEU A 231 26.42 -15.51 14.67
N PRO A 232 27.43 -15.18 15.50
CA PRO A 232 27.57 -13.85 16.10
C PRO A 232 27.61 -12.68 15.10
N GLU A 233 28.11 -12.93 13.90
CA GLU A 233 28.25 -11.94 12.83
C GLU A 233 26.91 -11.59 12.17
N CYS A 234 25.86 -12.38 12.38
CA CYS A 234 24.55 -12.14 11.77
C CYS A 234 23.88 -10.87 12.32
N GLN A 235 23.66 -9.89 11.44
CA GLN A 235 22.93 -8.66 11.75
C GLN A 235 21.59 -8.56 11.01
N HIS A 236 21.41 -9.29 9.92
CA HIS A 236 20.21 -9.24 9.07
C HIS A 236 19.71 -10.64 8.71
N ILE A 237 18.40 -10.76 8.52
CA ILE A 237 17.76 -11.94 7.95
C ILE A 237 17.08 -11.53 6.64
N GLU A 238 17.56 -12.08 5.54
CA GLU A 238 17.02 -11.91 4.20
C GLU A 238 15.92 -12.93 3.92
N PHE A 239 14.89 -12.47 3.23
CA PHE A 239 13.77 -13.25 2.75
C PHE A 239 13.73 -13.15 1.23
N ILE A 240 13.61 -14.29 0.56
CA ILE A 240 13.55 -14.36 -0.90
C ILE A 240 12.25 -15.06 -1.33
N GLY A 241 11.45 -14.34 -2.13
CA GLY A 241 10.18 -14.78 -2.67
C GLY A 241 10.34 -15.36 -4.08
N ALA A 242 9.44 -16.25 -4.46
CA ALA A 242 9.53 -16.98 -5.72
C ALA A 242 9.20 -16.14 -6.98
N ASP A 243 8.68 -14.92 -6.83
CA ASP A 243 8.31 -14.08 -7.96
C ASP A 243 9.54 -13.52 -8.70
N THR A 244 9.43 -13.45 -10.03
CA THR A 244 10.45 -12.84 -10.90
C THR A 244 10.29 -11.32 -10.88
N TYR A 245 11.39 -10.63 -10.64
CA TYR A 245 11.48 -9.19 -10.52
C TYR A 245 12.54 -8.63 -11.47
N PHE A 246 12.28 -7.45 -12.04
CA PHE A 246 13.19 -6.77 -12.95
C PHE A 246 13.56 -5.38 -12.44
N LYS A 247 14.84 -5.01 -12.59
CA LYS A 247 15.36 -3.68 -12.24
C LYS A 247 16.44 -3.30 -13.23
N LYS A 248 16.29 -2.16 -13.93
CA LYS A 248 17.33 -1.59 -14.82
C LYS A 248 17.93 -2.56 -15.85
N GLY A 249 17.13 -3.51 -16.34
CA GLY A 249 17.58 -4.51 -17.32
C GLY A 249 18.20 -5.78 -16.71
N ASP A 250 18.26 -5.88 -15.38
CA ASP A 250 18.64 -7.08 -14.66
C ASP A 250 17.40 -7.81 -14.10
N VAL A 251 17.54 -9.12 -13.87
CA VAL A 251 16.48 -10.00 -13.33
C VAL A 251 16.89 -10.57 -11.97
N PHE A 252 15.90 -10.75 -11.09
CA PHE A 252 16.05 -11.23 -9.72
C PHE A 252 14.82 -12.03 -9.30
N ASN A 253 14.94 -12.76 -8.19
CA ASN A 253 13.81 -13.06 -7.33
C ASN A 253 13.61 -11.93 -6.31
N TYR A 254 12.37 -11.68 -5.85
CA TYR A 254 12.11 -10.62 -4.88
C TYR A 254 12.88 -10.88 -3.57
N ALA A 255 13.76 -9.96 -3.17
CA ALA A 255 14.58 -10.11 -1.97
C ALA A 255 14.64 -8.81 -1.15
N VAL A 256 14.45 -8.96 0.17
CA VAL A 256 14.57 -7.89 1.17
C VAL A 256 15.09 -8.49 2.47
N SER A 257 15.63 -7.66 3.37
CA SER A 257 16.02 -8.13 4.70
C SER A 257 15.48 -7.25 5.81
N VAL A 258 15.38 -7.86 6.99
CA VAL A 258 15.10 -7.16 8.24
C VAL A 258 16.27 -7.34 9.20
N PRO A 259 16.54 -6.37 10.09
CA PRO A 259 17.54 -6.54 11.12
C PRO A 259 17.23 -7.75 12.01
N TYR A 260 18.24 -8.55 12.39
CA TYR A 260 18.06 -9.69 13.29
C TYR A 260 17.49 -9.28 14.66
N ARG A 261 17.75 -8.02 15.09
CA ARG A 261 17.10 -7.43 16.28
C ARG A 261 15.57 -7.46 16.20
N LYS A 262 14.99 -7.33 15.00
CA LYS A 262 13.55 -7.40 14.76
C LYS A 262 13.05 -8.83 14.92
N VAL A 263 13.76 -9.79 14.33
CA VAL A 263 13.42 -11.22 14.41
C VAL A 263 13.45 -11.73 15.86
N ARG A 264 14.44 -11.31 16.67
CA ARG A 264 14.57 -11.78 18.05
C ARG A 264 13.63 -11.08 19.04
N ARG A 265 13.11 -9.90 18.72
CA ARG A 265 12.22 -9.10 19.59
C ARG A 265 10.80 -9.63 19.49
N ASN A 266 10.17 -9.92 20.65
CA ASN A 266 8.74 -10.21 20.83
C ASN A 266 8.06 -11.10 19.77
N GLU A 267 8.81 -11.97 19.09
CA GLU A 267 8.29 -12.86 18.06
C GLU A 267 7.59 -12.10 16.90
N GLU A 268 8.07 -10.88 16.59
CA GLU A 268 7.49 -9.93 15.63
C GLU A 268 7.60 -10.34 14.15
N VAL A 269 8.25 -11.46 13.87
CA VAL A 269 8.45 -11.99 12.52
C VAL A 269 7.94 -13.41 12.45
N LEU A 270 6.91 -13.61 11.62
CA LEU A 270 6.17 -14.84 11.47
C LEU A 270 6.41 -15.45 10.09
N LEU A 271 6.60 -16.76 10.02
CA LEU A 271 6.43 -17.53 8.79
C LEU A 271 4.99 -18.05 8.78
N ALA A 272 4.12 -17.41 7.99
CA ALA A 272 2.68 -17.59 8.01
C ALA A 272 2.19 -18.40 6.82
N TRP A 273 1.20 -19.27 7.05
CA TRP A 273 0.52 -20.08 6.04
C TRP A 273 -1.02 -19.95 6.09
N GLU A 274 -1.56 -19.31 7.13
CA GLU A 274 -2.98 -18.92 7.18
C GLU A 274 -3.13 -17.41 7.39
N MET A 275 -4.22 -16.89 6.86
CA MET A 275 -4.68 -15.51 6.99
C MET A 275 -6.18 -15.55 7.23
N ASN A 276 -6.63 -14.96 8.35
CA ASN A 276 -8.02 -14.93 8.80
C ASN A 276 -8.64 -16.33 8.93
N GLY A 277 -7.91 -17.27 9.54
CA GLY A 277 -8.37 -18.65 9.80
C GLY A 277 -8.54 -19.52 8.55
N LYS A 278 -8.01 -19.09 7.40
CA LYS A 278 -8.03 -19.82 6.14
C LYS A 278 -6.61 -19.92 5.57
N PRO A 279 -6.30 -20.94 4.75
CA PRO A 279 -5.06 -20.95 3.98
C PRO A 279 -4.86 -19.62 3.26
N LEU A 280 -3.61 -19.17 3.13
CA LEU A 280 -3.29 -17.98 2.35
C LEU A 280 -3.90 -18.07 0.94
N PRO A 281 -4.56 -17.02 0.44
CA PRO A 281 -4.85 -16.91 -0.99
C PRO A 281 -3.55 -16.91 -1.80
N LYS A 282 -3.58 -17.41 -3.05
CA LYS A 282 -2.37 -17.47 -3.89
C LYS A 282 -1.72 -16.11 -4.04
N ILE A 283 -2.53 -15.09 -4.26
CA ILE A 283 -2.06 -13.71 -4.44
C ILE A 283 -1.45 -13.08 -3.18
N HIS A 284 -1.73 -13.66 -2.01
CA HIS A 284 -1.23 -13.22 -0.70
C HIS A 284 -0.02 -14.02 -0.22
N GLY A 285 0.53 -14.90 -1.04
CA GLY A 285 1.76 -15.62 -0.77
C GLY A 285 1.60 -17.07 -0.36
N PHE A 286 0.52 -17.75 -0.78
CA PHE A 286 0.41 -19.20 -0.60
C PHE A 286 1.62 -19.94 -1.20
N PRO A 287 2.12 -21.02 -0.56
CA PRO A 287 1.65 -21.58 0.71
C PRO A 287 2.31 -20.94 1.94
N LEU A 288 3.37 -20.13 1.76
CA LEU A 288 4.14 -19.56 2.85
C LEU A 288 4.59 -18.13 2.55
N ARG A 289 4.43 -17.24 3.53
CA ARG A 289 4.97 -15.88 3.51
C ARG A 289 5.68 -15.51 4.80
N ALA A 290 6.57 -14.54 4.73
CA ALA A 290 6.98 -13.78 5.91
C ALA A 290 5.93 -12.70 6.22
N VAL A 291 5.69 -12.46 7.50
CA VAL A 291 4.93 -11.32 8.01
C VAL A 291 5.76 -10.63 9.08
N VAL A 292 6.06 -9.35 8.87
CA VAL A 292 6.92 -8.54 9.75
C VAL A 292 6.08 -7.44 10.39
N ALA A 293 5.72 -7.63 11.66
CA ALA A 293 4.80 -6.75 12.35
C ALA A 293 5.36 -5.32 12.48
N GLY A 294 4.58 -4.30 12.14
CA GLY A 294 4.96 -2.88 12.28
C GLY A 294 5.93 -2.34 11.23
N TYR A 295 6.44 -3.16 10.32
CA TYR A 295 7.27 -2.71 9.19
C TYR A 295 6.40 -2.40 7.97
N ILE A 296 6.95 -1.67 6.98
CA ILE A 296 6.34 -1.51 5.66
C ILE A 296 6.01 -2.90 5.07
N GLY A 297 4.91 -2.98 4.32
CA GLY A 297 4.46 -4.23 3.71
C GLY A 297 5.51 -4.91 2.82
N ALA A 298 6.43 -4.15 2.22
CA ALA A 298 7.51 -4.68 1.39
C ALA A 298 8.42 -5.67 2.13
N ARG A 299 8.59 -5.55 3.45
CA ARG A 299 9.43 -6.48 4.24
C ARG A 299 8.75 -7.81 4.54
N SER A 300 7.46 -7.94 4.25
CA SER A 300 6.66 -9.16 4.45
C SER A 300 6.58 -9.96 3.14
N VAL A 301 7.69 -10.63 2.78
CA VAL A 301 7.87 -11.38 1.53
C VAL A 301 6.82 -12.46 1.33
N LYS A 302 6.23 -12.52 0.14
CA LYS A 302 5.28 -13.55 -0.28
C LYS A 302 6.00 -14.67 -1.04
N TRP A 303 5.36 -15.84 -1.11
CA TRP A 303 5.88 -17.01 -1.84
C TRP A 303 7.31 -17.36 -1.39
N LEU A 304 7.52 -17.37 -0.07
CA LEU A 304 8.83 -17.44 0.55
C LEU A 304 9.46 -18.82 0.35
N TYR A 305 10.64 -18.87 -0.26
CA TYR A 305 11.34 -20.14 -0.52
C TYR A 305 12.77 -20.21 0.05
N LYS A 306 13.35 -19.06 0.40
CA LYS A 306 14.72 -19.00 0.90
C LYS A 306 14.88 -17.90 1.94
N ILE A 307 15.66 -18.21 2.98
CA ILE A 307 16.04 -17.31 4.06
C ILE A 307 17.56 -17.38 4.22
N ASN A 308 18.22 -16.23 4.21
CA ASN A 308 19.66 -16.15 4.49
C ASN A 308 19.91 -15.30 5.74
N ALA A 309 20.72 -15.81 6.66
CA ALA A 309 21.32 -14.98 7.72
C ALA A 309 22.54 -14.25 7.15
N LEU A 310 22.55 -12.92 7.23
CA LEU A 310 23.55 -12.05 6.61
C LEU A 310 24.23 -11.15 7.65
N ALA A 311 25.47 -10.74 7.35
CA ALA A 311 26.20 -9.75 8.14
C ALA A 311 25.69 -8.32 7.86
N GLU A 312 25.18 -8.09 6.66
CA GLU A 312 24.75 -6.77 6.17
C GLU A 312 23.34 -6.84 5.56
N PRO A 313 22.66 -5.69 5.34
CA PRO A 313 21.38 -5.67 4.64
C PRO A 313 21.43 -6.38 3.28
N SER A 314 20.28 -6.89 2.84
CA SER A 314 20.16 -7.55 1.53
C SER A 314 20.63 -6.62 0.42
N LEU A 315 21.37 -7.19 -0.54
CA LEU A 315 21.77 -6.49 -1.77
C LEU A 315 20.67 -6.53 -2.84
N GLY A 316 19.52 -7.13 -2.54
CA GLY A 316 18.36 -7.15 -3.43
C GLY A 316 17.92 -5.72 -3.78
N PRO A 317 17.61 -5.43 -5.05
CA PRO A 317 17.28 -4.08 -5.52
C PRO A 317 16.18 -3.40 -4.69
N VAL A 318 15.17 -4.16 -4.25
CA VAL A 318 14.06 -3.64 -3.44
C VAL A 318 14.49 -3.20 -2.02
N GLN A 319 15.64 -3.68 -1.54
CA GLN A 319 16.21 -3.25 -0.26
C GLN A 319 17.13 -2.03 -0.40
N ARG A 320 17.98 -2.03 -1.44
CA ARG A 320 19.11 -1.08 -1.59
C ARG A 320 18.91 0.01 -2.64
N GLN A 321 17.85 -0.06 -3.46
CA GLN A 321 17.58 0.89 -4.54
C GLN A 321 16.12 1.37 -4.60
N GLU A 322 15.22 0.74 -3.84
CA GLU A 322 13.80 1.12 -3.73
C GLU A 322 13.39 1.14 -2.26
N TYR A 323 12.21 1.70 -1.96
CA TYR A 323 11.74 1.90 -0.59
C TYR A 323 12.78 2.63 0.27
N ILE A 324 13.39 3.67 -0.31
CA ILE A 324 14.35 4.56 0.34
C ILE A 324 13.64 5.86 0.66
N TYR A 325 13.79 6.34 1.89
CA TYR A 325 13.30 7.65 2.26
C TYR A 325 14.40 8.69 2.06
N TYR A 326 14.16 9.64 1.17
CA TYR A 326 15.05 10.77 0.91
C TYR A 326 14.60 12.04 1.62
N THR A 327 15.52 13.00 1.73
CA THR A 327 15.16 14.34 2.18
C THR A 327 14.28 15.05 1.16
N SER A 328 13.48 16.01 1.61
CA SER A 328 12.49 16.72 0.79
C SER A 328 13.09 17.77 -0.18
N GLN A 329 14.41 17.81 -0.29
CA GLN A 329 15.19 18.76 -1.12
C GLN A 329 15.91 18.08 -2.30
N MET A 330 15.64 16.79 -2.52
CA MET A 330 16.26 16.00 -3.58
C MET A 330 15.25 15.64 -4.66
N GLY A 331 15.72 15.52 -5.89
CA GLY A 331 14.93 15.12 -7.04
C GLY A 331 15.76 14.27 -8.01
N LYS A 332 15.21 14.03 -9.21
CA LYS A 332 15.77 13.08 -10.19
C LYS A 332 17.27 13.24 -10.46
N GLN A 333 17.73 14.49 -10.59
CA GLN A 333 19.06 14.80 -11.10
C GLN A 333 20.16 14.66 -10.04
N ASN A 334 19.81 14.72 -8.76
CA ASN A 334 20.79 14.74 -7.66
C ASN A 334 20.59 13.62 -6.63
N VAL A 335 19.55 12.79 -6.79
CA VAL A 335 19.32 11.64 -5.90
C VAL A 335 20.28 10.50 -6.22
N THR A 336 20.95 9.98 -5.20
CA THR A 336 21.70 8.73 -5.24
C THR A 336 21.17 7.79 -4.16
N TYR A 337 21.25 6.48 -4.38
CA TYR A 337 20.73 5.49 -3.44
C TYR A 337 21.31 5.60 -2.02
N SER A 338 22.53 6.13 -1.90
CA SER A 338 23.19 6.37 -0.62
C SER A 338 22.72 7.62 0.13
N ASN A 339 21.88 8.48 -0.48
CA ASN A 339 21.41 9.71 0.17
C ASN A 339 20.23 9.52 1.13
N GLY A 340 19.60 8.34 1.11
CA GLY A 340 18.47 8.03 1.98
C GLY A 340 18.72 6.79 2.83
N PHE A 341 17.71 6.41 3.59
CA PHE A 341 17.73 5.17 4.37
C PHE A 341 16.62 4.23 3.92
N SER A 342 16.88 2.93 4.00
CA SER A 342 15.89 1.90 3.66
C SER A 342 14.77 1.91 4.70
N ILE A 343 13.53 2.09 4.24
CA ILE A 343 12.37 2.20 5.12
C ILE A 343 12.10 0.83 5.75
N GLN A 344 11.94 0.82 7.08
CA GLN A 344 11.63 -0.36 7.87
C GLN A 344 10.31 -0.13 8.60
N ASP A 345 10.33 0.55 9.74
CA ASP A 345 9.13 0.87 10.53
C ASP A 345 8.16 1.77 9.73
N MET A 346 6.86 1.44 9.78
CA MET A 346 5.83 2.40 9.35
C MET A 346 5.71 3.53 10.39
N PRO A 347 5.76 4.81 10.00
CA PRO A 347 5.44 5.89 10.93
C PRO A 347 3.94 5.95 11.21
N VAL A 348 3.59 6.79 12.18
CA VAL A 348 2.19 7.16 12.45
C VAL A 348 1.56 7.77 11.18
N SER A 349 0.35 7.31 10.85
CA SER A 349 -0.44 7.82 9.74
C SER A 349 -1.94 7.63 9.99
N SER A 350 -2.76 8.46 9.36
CA SER A 350 -4.22 8.31 9.37
C SER A 350 -4.86 8.74 8.06
N ALA A 351 -6.11 8.37 7.85
CA ALA A 351 -6.90 8.86 6.72
C ALA A 351 -8.37 9.02 7.10
N ILE A 352 -9.01 9.99 6.45
CA ILE A 352 -10.47 10.17 6.43
C ILE A 352 -10.97 9.37 5.23
N ILE A 353 -11.87 8.43 5.47
CA ILE A 353 -12.47 7.59 4.42
C ILE A 353 -13.83 8.12 4.00
N PHE A 354 -14.60 8.63 4.97
CA PHE A 354 -15.85 9.33 4.71
C PHE A 354 -15.95 10.61 5.56
N PRO A 355 -16.54 11.69 5.03
CA PRO A 355 -17.08 11.84 3.68
C PRO A 355 -15.98 11.90 2.59
N LEU A 356 -16.38 11.86 1.31
CA LEU A 356 -15.43 11.95 0.19
C LEU A 356 -15.01 13.40 -0.06
N ASP A 357 -13.78 13.60 -0.54
CA ASP A 357 -13.30 14.90 -1.01
C ASP A 357 -14.25 15.49 -2.07
N LYS A 358 -14.53 16.79 -1.91
CA LYS A 358 -15.42 17.63 -2.72
C LYS A 358 -16.91 17.25 -2.71
N THR A 359 -17.36 16.56 -1.67
CA THR A 359 -18.80 16.26 -1.47
C THR A 359 -19.54 17.47 -0.88
N THR A 360 -20.80 17.66 -1.27
CA THR A 360 -21.73 18.60 -0.61
C THR A 360 -22.43 17.88 0.54
N ILE A 361 -22.49 18.49 1.73
CA ILE A 361 -23.15 17.90 2.89
C ILE A 361 -24.17 18.89 3.44
N VAL A 362 -25.43 18.46 3.43
CA VAL A 362 -26.52 19.14 4.14
C VAL A 362 -26.61 18.54 5.54
N HIS A 363 -26.47 19.36 6.58
CA HIS A 363 -26.40 18.89 7.96
C HIS A 363 -27.12 19.81 8.96
N ASP A 364 -27.35 19.30 10.17
CA ASP A 364 -28.05 20.00 11.25
C ASP A 364 -27.05 20.51 12.33
N GLY A 365 -25.97 21.15 11.89
CA GLY A 365 -24.92 21.69 12.78
C GLY A 365 -23.79 20.70 13.16
N THR A 366 -23.83 19.45 12.69
CA THR A 366 -22.72 18.49 12.87
C THR A 366 -22.44 17.68 11.61
N ILE A 367 -21.17 17.37 11.33
CA ILE A 367 -20.77 16.47 10.23
C ILE A 367 -20.07 15.24 10.81
N GLU A 368 -20.46 14.06 10.35
CA GLU A 368 -19.86 12.79 10.74
C GLU A 368 -18.68 12.43 9.83
N LEU A 369 -17.57 12.00 10.43
CA LEU A 369 -16.38 11.53 9.74
C LEU A 369 -16.00 10.13 10.22
N GLN A 370 -15.44 9.34 9.32
CA GLN A 370 -14.96 7.98 9.59
C GLN A 370 -13.61 7.75 8.91
N GLY A 371 -12.75 6.96 9.53
CA GLY A 371 -11.43 6.72 8.98
C GLY A 371 -10.62 5.66 9.71
N TRP A 372 -9.34 5.59 9.38
CA TRP A 372 -8.37 4.72 10.03
C TRP A 372 -7.18 5.52 10.56
N ALA A 373 -6.52 4.97 11.58
CA ALA A 373 -5.29 5.45 12.16
C ALA A 373 -4.37 4.26 12.45
N TYR A 374 -3.07 4.41 12.21
CA TYR A 374 -2.09 3.34 12.42
C TYR A 374 -0.71 3.92 12.77
N SER A 375 0.04 3.20 13.60
CA SER A 375 1.47 3.44 13.81
C SER A 375 2.19 2.10 13.82
N GLY A 376 3.33 2.02 13.14
CA GLY A 376 4.17 0.83 13.09
C GLY A 376 5.25 0.82 14.18
N GLY A 377 6.31 0.05 13.95
CA GLY A 377 7.48 0.01 14.84
C GLY A 377 7.25 -0.52 16.25
N GLY A 378 6.09 -1.12 16.51
CA GLY A 378 5.66 -1.54 17.85
C GLY A 378 5.11 -0.39 18.70
N ASN A 379 4.69 0.70 18.05
CA ASN A 379 3.82 1.70 18.65
C ASN A 379 2.36 1.35 18.34
N TRP A 380 1.44 1.96 19.07
CA TRP A 380 0.00 1.85 18.81
C TRP A 380 -0.64 3.23 18.80
N VAL A 381 -1.82 3.34 18.22
CA VAL A 381 -2.61 4.57 18.20
C VAL A 381 -3.14 4.89 19.59
N GLU A 382 -2.74 6.05 20.13
CA GLU A 382 -3.17 6.52 21.44
C GLU A 382 -4.29 7.56 21.31
N ARG A 383 -4.19 8.49 20.36
CA ARG A 383 -5.16 9.56 20.15
C ARG A 383 -5.32 9.88 18.67
N VAL A 384 -6.57 10.04 18.22
CA VAL A 384 -6.90 10.59 16.89
C VAL A 384 -7.59 11.93 17.11
N GLU A 385 -7.19 12.94 16.33
CA GLU A 385 -7.77 14.27 16.36
C GLU A 385 -8.23 14.67 14.97
N VAL A 386 -9.43 15.26 14.88
CA VAL A 386 -10.02 15.72 13.63
C VAL A 386 -10.37 17.20 13.74
N SER A 387 -10.11 17.96 12.69
CA SER A 387 -10.34 19.40 12.61
C SER A 387 -11.32 19.72 11.47
N PRO A 388 -12.31 20.60 11.67
CA PRO A 388 -13.24 21.05 10.62
C PRO A 388 -12.81 22.35 9.92
N ASP A 389 -11.67 22.93 10.29
CA ASP A 389 -11.24 24.28 9.88
C ASP A 389 -9.80 24.30 9.31
N GLY A 390 -9.32 23.19 8.76
CA GLY A 390 -7.99 23.10 8.15
C GLY A 390 -6.84 22.91 9.15
N GLY A 391 -7.13 22.68 10.43
CA GLY A 391 -6.16 22.34 11.46
C GLY A 391 -5.94 23.44 12.51
N HIS A 392 -6.85 24.41 12.62
CA HIS A 392 -6.79 25.46 13.65
C HIS A 392 -7.39 24.97 14.98
N VAL A 393 -8.57 24.32 14.92
CA VAL A 393 -9.23 23.70 16.08
C VAL A 393 -9.29 22.19 15.90
N TRP A 394 -8.90 21.45 16.94
CA TRP A 394 -8.82 19.99 16.94
C TRP A 394 -9.77 19.38 17.96
N TYR A 395 -10.55 18.40 17.52
CA TYR A 395 -11.44 17.61 18.36
C TYR A 395 -10.86 16.19 18.46
N GLN A 396 -10.63 15.75 19.68
CA GLN A 396 -10.21 14.38 19.93
C GLN A 396 -11.39 13.41 19.67
N VAL A 397 -11.12 12.31 18.96
CA VAL A 397 -12.07 11.20 18.84
C VAL A 397 -12.17 10.46 20.18
N ALA A 398 -13.40 10.21 20.63
CA ALA A 398 -13.66 9.51 21.88
C ALA A 398 -13.13 8.06 21.82
N ALA A 399 -12.75 7.49 22.97
CA ALA A 399 -12.12 6.19 23.00
C ALA A 399 -13.08 5.06 22.56
N GLU A 400 -14.36 5.23 22.89
CA GLU A 400 -15.50 4.38 22.53
C GLU A 400 -15.85 4.42 21.04
N ASP A 401 -15.50 5.49 20.34
CA ASP A 401 -15.73 5.65 18.89
C ASP A 401 -14.54 5.13 18.05
N MET A 402 -13.58 4.46 18.69
CA MET A 402 -12.45 3.82 18.05
C MET A 402 -12.44 2.31 18.32
N THR A 403 -12.05 1.51 17.34
CA THR A 403 -11.92 0.06 17.53
C THR A 403 -10.91 -0.29 18.62
N GLU A 404 -11.01 -1.50 19.16
CA GLU A 404 -10.10 -2.02 20.18
C GLU A 404 -8.62 -1.83 19.81
N LYS A 405 -7.81 -1.48 20.82
CA LYS A 405 -6.39 -1.25 20.68
C LYS A 405 -5.64 -2.59 20.57
N HIS A 406 -4.87 -2.75 19.50
CA HIS A 406 -3.97 -3.87 19.30
C HIS A 406 -2.55 -3.34 19.00
N TYR A 407 -1.52 -4.08 19.41
CA TYR A 407 -0.14 -3.59 19.39
C TYR A 407 0.44 -3.43 17.96
N TYR A 408 -0.01 -4.24 17.00
CA TYR A 408 0.45 -4.18 15.60
C TYR A 408 -0.70 -3.96 14.61
N ALA A 409 -1.85 -3.47 15.09
CA ALA A 409 -3.00 -3.22 14.24
C ALA A 409 -3.47 -1.76 14.30
N TRP A 410 -4.14 -1.34 13.24
CA TRP A 410 -4.80 -0.05 13.14
C TRP A 410 -5.90 0.13 14.19
N ARG A 411 -6.40 1.36 14.28
CA ARG A 411 -7.71 1.64 14.86
C ARG A 411 -8.58 2.29 13.78
N LEU A 412 -9.76 1.74 13.57
CA LEU A 412 -10.80 2.47 12.85
C LEU A 412 -11.45 3.45 13.82
N TRP A 413 -11.88 4.60 13.32
CA TRP A 413 -12.43 5.68 14.12
C TRP A 413 -13.63 6.31 13.44
N LYS A 414 -14.53 6.86 14.25
CA LYS A 414 -15.71 7.61 13.81
C LYS A 414 -15.90 8.80 14.74
N THR A 415 -16.38 9.94 14.25
CA THR A 415 -16.69 11.09 15.13
C THR A 415 -17.70 12.03 14.47
N LYS A 416 -18.48 12.75 15.28
CA LYS A 416 -19.35 13.84 14.83
C LYS A 416 -18.76 15.15 15.30
N LEU A 417 -18.36 15.99 14.34
CA LEU A 417 -17.81 17.30 14.64
C LEU A 417 -18.90 18.38 14.60
N PRO A 418 -18.90 19.34 15.54
CA PRO A 418 -19.71 20.54 15.41
C PRO A 418 -19.21 21.37 14.23
N VAL A 419 -20.13 21.77 13.36
CA VAL A 419 -19.85 22.56 12.16
C VAL A 419 -20.93 23.62 12.04
N ASP A 420 -20.57 24.87 12.35
CA ASP A 420 -21.48 26.01 12.20
C ASP A 420 -21.33 26.68 10.82
N ALA A 421 -20.10 26.71 10.29
CA ALA A 421 -19.74 27.40 9.06
C ALA A 421 -20.34 26.75 7.81
N GLU A 422 -20.62 27.56 6.79
CA GLU A 422 -21.17 27.16 5.49
C GLU A 422 -20.17 27.45 4.36
N GLY A 423 -20.31 26.75 3.23
CA GLY A 423 -19.41 26.85 2.09
C GLY A 423 -18.27 25.82 2.11
N TRP A 424 -17.20 26.09 1.37
CA TRP A 424 -16.05 25.18 1.31
C TRP A 424 -15.26 25.18 2.62
N LEU A 425 -15.28 24.04 3.31
CA LEU A 425 -14.49 23.77 4.50
C LEU A 425 -13.42 22.73 4.19
N GLU A 426 -12.29 22.80 4.89
CA GLU A 426 -11.25 21.78 4.85
C GLU A 426 -11.24 21.00 6.17
N PHE A 427 -11.46 19.69 6.09
CA PHE A 427 -11.32 18.78 7.22
C PHE A 427 -9.95 18.15 7.19
N CYS A 428 -9.32 17.99 8.35
CA CYS A 428 -8.07 17.25 8.45
C CYS A 428 -8.00 16.36 9.69
N VAL A 429 -7.26 15.26 9.59
CA VAL A 429 -7.05 14.30 10.68
C VAL A 429 -5.56 14.14 10.96
N ARG A 430 -5.22 13.98 12.24
CA ARG A 430 -3.90 13.56 12.69
C ARG A 430 -3.99 12.54 13.81
N THR A 431 -2.97 11.71 13.92
CA THR A 431 -2.84 10.69 14.95
C THR A 431 -1.62 10.94 15.83
N TRP A 432 -1.75 10.59 17.11
CA TRP A 432 -0.66 10.49 18.07
C TRP A 432 -0.50 9.03 18.50
N ASP A 433 0.73 8.55 18.42
CA ASP A 433 1.06 7.20 18.86
C ASP A 433 1.54 7.15 20.33
N SER A 434 1.79 5.93 20.81
CA SER A 434 2.28 5.63 22.16
C SER A 434 3.62 6.26 22.53
N SER A 435 4.39 6.72 21.55
CA SER A 435 5.68 7.41 21.72
C SER A 435 5.55 8.91 21.48
N CYS A 436 4.32 9.44 21.43
CA CYS A 436 4.00 10.84 21.13
C CYS A 436 4.48 11.31 19.74
N ASN A 437 4.70 10.40 18.79
CA ASN A 437 4.90 10.81 17.39
C ASN A 437 3.57 11.31 16.82
N THR A 438 3.63 12.26 15.89
CA THR A 438 2.46 12.73 15.13
C THR A 438 2.80 13.04 13.68
N GLU A 439 1.76 13.29 12.90
CA GLU A 439 1.81 13.51 11.46
C GLU A 439 2.17 14.97 11.13
N PRO A 440 3.10 15.24 10.19
CA PRO A 440 3.31 16.58 9.65
C PRO A 440 2.04 17.18 9.07
N THR A 441 1.85 18.48 9.21
CA THR A 441 0.59 19.14 8.84
C THR A 441 0.30 19.13 7.33
N PHE A 442 1.33 19.14 6.49
CA PHE A 442 1.20 19.29 5.03
C PHE A 442 2.06 18.28 4.27
N VAL A 443 1.58 17.90 3.07
CA VAL A 443 2.28 16.99 2.15
C VAL A 443 3.71 17.45 1.89
N ARG A 444 3.92 18.75 1.63
CA ARG A 444 5.25 19.30 1.36
C ARG A 444 6.28 19.02 2.47
N SER A 445 5.83 18.98 3.73
CA SER A 445 6.68 18.74 4.90
C SER A 445 7.20 17.30 4.96
N ALA A 446 6.50 16.34 4.35
CA ALA A 446 6.87 14.92 4.30
C ALA A 446 7.21 14.42 2.88
N TRP A 447 7.17 15.31 1.88
CA TRP A 447 7.41 14.93 0.50
C TRP A 447 8.83 14.39 0.29
N ASN A 448 8.94 13.33 -0.51
CA ASN A 448 10.21 12.78 -0.99
C ASN A 448 10.07 12.31 -2.44
N TRP A 449 11.20 12.27 -3.16
CA TRP A 449 11.25 11.99 -4.59
C TRP A 449 10.65 10.62 -5.00
N ASP A 450 10.77 9.62 -4.13
CA ASP A 450 10.23 8.27 -4.36
C ASP A 450 8.76 8.13 -3.90
N LEU A 451 8.14 9.22 -3.44
CA LEU A 451 6.72 9.28 -3.10
C LEU A 451 6.29 8.14 -2.15
N HIS A 452 7.18 7.79 -1.24
CA HIS A 452 6.93 6.83 -0.17
C HIS A 452 6.46 7.55 1.08
N VAL A 453 5.76 6.83 1.95
CA VAL A 453 5.44 7.23 3.31
C VAL A 453 4.75 8.60 3.33
N THR A 454 3.56 8.68 2.74
CA THR A 454 2.69 9.85 2.95
C THR A 454 2.18 9.82 4.39
N SER A 455 2.92 10.47 5.29
CA SER A 455 2.61 10.55 6.72
C SER A 455 2.06 11.91 7.14
N SER A 456 1.72 12.80 6.20
CA SER A 456 1.11 14.08 6.52
C SER A 456 -0.35 13.90 6.96
N ALA A 457 -0.87 14.84 7.75
CA ALA A 457 -2.29 14.91 8.09
C ALA A 457 -3.15 14.82 6.82
N HIS A 458 -4.06 13.85 6.77
CA HIS A 458 -4.95 13.67 5.63
C HIS A 458 -5.98 14.79 5.58
N ARG A 459 -6.31 15.28 4.39
CA ARG A 459 -7.19 16.44 4.19
C ARG A 459 -8.26 16.15 3.14
N ILE A 460 -9.49 16.54 3.43
CA ILE A 460 -10.60 16.55 2.46
C ILE A 460 -11.28 17.91 2.49
N LYS A 461 -11.88 18.30 1.35
CA LYS A 461 -12.71 19.50 1.24
C LYS A 461 -14.17 19.10 1.14
N VAL A 462 -15.05 19.78 1.86
CA VAL A 462 -16.49 19.52 1.86
C VAL A 462 -17.22 20.84 1.69
N TYR A 463 -18.30 20.86 0.91
CA TYR A 463 -19.18 22.01 0.84
C TYR A 463 -20.28 21.86 1.89
N SER A 464 -20.19 22.68 2.94
CA SER A 464 -21.06 22.67 4.11
C SER A 464 -22.34 23.46 3.87
N VAL A 465 -23.50 22.85 4.12
CA VAL A 465 -24.83 23.46 4.03
C VAL A 465 -25.54 23.23 5.36
N ASN A 466 -25.61 24.27 6.20
CA ASN A 466 -26.08 24.13 7.56
C ASN A 466 -27.57 24.50 7.66
N ARG A 467 -28.44 23.48 7.77
CA ARG A 467 -29.90 23.64 7.88
C ARG A 467 -30.34 24.42 9.10
N THR A 468 -29.50 24.56 10.12
CA THR A 468 -29.83 25.35 11.31
C THR A 468 -29.77 26.85 11.05
N LYS A 469 -29.12 27.30 9.96
CA LYS A 469 -29.08 28.71 9.56
C LYS A 469 -30.40 29.10 8.88
N PRO A 470 -31.10 30.16 9.34
CA PRO A 470 -32.41 30.53 8.79
C PRO A 470 -32.41 30.81 7.29
N ALA A 471 -31.37 31.48 6.77
CA ALA A 471 -31.26 31.79 5.34
C ALA A 471 -31.12 30.51 4.50
N THR A 472 -30.30 29.56 4.95
CA THR A 472 -30.10 28.27 4.28
C THR A 472 -31.32 27.38 4.36
N ALA A 473 -31.99 27.32 5.52
CA ALA A 473 -33.24 26.60 5.67
C ALA A 473 -34.32 27.13 4.70
N LYS A 474 -34.45 28.46 4.59
CA LYS A 474 -35.33 29.11 3.61
C LYS A 474 -34.95 28.69 2.19
N ARG A 475 -33.65 28.73 1.84
CA ARG A 475 -33.20 28.39 0.49
C ARG A 475 -33.44 26.93 0.12
N LEU A 476 -33.22 26.01 1.04
CA LEU A 476 -33.49 24.59 0.82
C LEU A 476 -34.98 24.32 0.60
N LYS A 477 -35.86 25.05 1.31
CA LYS A 477 -37.30 24.99 1.08
C LYS A 477 -37.69 25.54 -0.29
N GLU A 478 -37.12 26.67 -0.70
CA GLU A 478 -37.35 27.24 -2.04
C GLU A 478 -36.93 26.26 -3.15
N LEU A 479 -35.79 25.57 -2.99
CA LEU A 479 -35.34 24.54 -3.92
C LEU A 479 -36.37 23.40 -4.02
N GLU A 480 -36.86 22.89 -2.88
CA GLU A 480 -37.88 21.84 -2.84
C GLU A 480 -39.18 22.28 -3.53
N GLU A 481 -39.65 23.50 -3.28
CA GLU A 481 -40.84 24.08 -3.91
C GLU A 481 -40.73 24.20 -5.44
N HIS A 482 -39.52 24.38 -5.96
CA HIS A 482 -39.24 24.45 -7.40
C HIS A 482 -38.84 23.09 -8.00
N GLY A 483 -38.82 22.01 -7.21
CA GLY A 483 -38.37 20.69 -7.67
C GLY A 483 -36.88 20.64 -8.04
N GLU A 484 -36.06 21.52 -7.47
CA GLU A 484 -34.62 21.62 -7.69
C GLU A 484 -33.81 21.05 -6.53
N THR A 485 -32.55 20.71 -6.79
CA THR A 485 -31.62 20.15 -5.80
C THR A 485 -30.45 21.09 -5.59
N ILE A 486 -29.88 21.09 -4.37
CA ILE A 486 -28.67 21.87 -4.08
C ILE A 486 -27.43 21.35 -4.82
N GLU A 487 -27.46 20.08 -5.26
CA GLU A 487 -26.38 19.47 -6.02
C GLU A 487 -26.67 19.38 -7.53
N PRO A 488 -25.65 19.60 -8.39
CA PRO A 488 -24.33 20.11 -8.03
C PRO A 488 -24.40 21.62 -7.72
N ILE A 489 -23.63 22.09 -6.74
CA ILE A 489 -23.63 23.49 -6.28
C ILE A 489 -23.26 24.53 -7.35
N THR A 490 -22.75 24.09 -8.50
CA THR A 490 -22.39 24.94 -9.64
C THR A 490 -23.50 25.07 -10.68
N ARG A 491 -24.61 24.34 -10.53
CA ARG A 491 -25.74 24.41 -11.46
C ARG A 491 -26.50 25.73 -11.26
N PRO A 492 -26.71 26.53 -12.31
CA PRO A 492 -27.62 27.67 -12.23
C PRO A 492 -29.04 27.20 -11.90
N LEU A 493 -29.68 27.88 -10.95
CA LEU A 493 -31.06 27.60 -10.55
C LEU A 493 -32.04 28.35 -11.47
N SER A 494 -33.25 27.83 -11.65
CA SER A 494 -34.27 28.44 -12.52
C SER A 494 -34.85 29.75 -11.96
N PHE A 495 -34.57 30.03 -10.69
CA PHE A 495 -35.05 31.19 -9.95
C PHE A 495 -33.87 31.93 -9.30
N PRO A 496 -33.98 33.27 -9.12
CA PRO A 496 -32.87 34.08 -8.63
C PRO A 496 -32.54 33.79 -7.15
N LEU A 497 -31.39 34.27 -6.70
CA LEU A 497 -30.97 34.22 -5.28
C LEU A 497 -31.81 35.15 -4.39
N GLU A 498 -32.28 36.26 -4.96
CA GLU A 498 -33.16 37.23 -4.34
C GLU A 498 -34.04 37.85 -5.43
N ASP A 499 -35.25 38.27 -5.09
CA ASP A 499 -36.11 39.02 -6.01
C ASP A 499 -35.61 40.47 -6.18
N HIS A 500 -36.00 41.10 -7.29
CA HIS A 500 -35.48 42.43 -7.65
C HIS A 500 -35.88 43.53 -6.66
N GLU A 501 -37.05 43.43 -6.02
CA GLU A 501 -37.50 44.42 -5.03
C GLU A 501 -36.67 44.31 -3.74
N THR A 502 -36.46 43.09 -3.24
CA THR A 502 -35.58 42.81 -2.11
C THR A 502 -34.15 43.29 -2.38
N TYR A 503 -33.62 42.99 -3.57
CA TYR A 503 -32.30 43.47 -4.00
C TYR A 503 -32.20 45.00 -3.96
N GLN A 504 -33.18 45.71 -4.53
CA GLN A 504 -33.19 47.18 -4.56
C GLN A 504 -33.28 47.77 -3.15
N ALA A 505 -34.16 47.23 -2.30
CA ALA A 505 -34.29 47.69 -0.92
C ALA A 505 -32.99 47.51 -0.12
N ASN A 506 -32.34 46.34 -0.25
CA ASN A 506 -31.09 46.05 0.44
C ASN A 506 -29.93 46.93 -0.05
N THR A 507 -29.81 47.15 -1.37
CA THR A 507 -28.73 47.98 -1.95
C THR A 507 -28.91 49.47 -1.69
N GLN A 508 -30.15 49.96 -1.52
CA GLN A 508 -30.39 51.34 -1.05
C GLN A 508 -30.04 51.51 0.43
N LYS A 509 -30.41 50.54 1.26
CA LYS A 509 -30.14 50.54 2.70
C LYS A 509 -28.65 50.40 3.00
N TYR A 510 -27.96 49.57 2.24
CA TYR A 510 -26.52 49.32 2.33
C TYR A 510 -25.88 49.53 0.96
N PRO A 511 -25.57 50.79 0.57
CA PRO A 511 -24.94 51.09 -0.70
C PRO A 511 -23.64 50.30 -0.86
N ARG A 512 -23.50 49.60 -1.98
CA ARG A 512 -22.31 48.81 -2.31
C ARG A 512 -21.11 49.68 -2.64
N GLU A 513 -21.38 50.82 -3.29
CA GLU A 513 -20.35 51.76 -3.69
C GLU A 513 -19.90 52.58 -2.47
N PRO A 514 -18.58 52.77 -2.28
CA PRO A 514 -18.09 53.67 -1.26
C PRO A 514 -18.64 55.07 -1.51
N LYS A 515 -19.13 55.71 -0.44
CA LYS A 515 -19.42 57.14 -0.47
C LYS A 515 -18.06 57.83 -0.35
N ASN A 516 -17.58 58.38 -1.47
CA ASN A 516 -16.31 59.08 -1.66
C ASN A 516 -15.67 59.65 -0.38
#